data_AF-A0A0L0N7T3-F1
#
_entry.id   AF-A0A0L0N7T3-F1
#
_cell.length_a   1.000
_cell.length_b   1.000
_cell.length_c   1.000
_cell.angle_alpha   90.00
_cell.angle_beta   90.00
_cell.angle_gamma   90.00
#
_symmetry.space_group_name_H-M   'P 1'
#
loop_
_entity.id
_entity.type
_entity.pdbx_description
1 polymer ?
#
loop_
_entity_poly.entity_id
_entity_poly.type
_entity_poly.pdbx_seq_one_letter_code
_entity_poly.pdbx_strand_id
1 'polypeptide(L)'
;MHLVFDFDGTITQQDTISELVASAIDKLPPSRHHGRQAAWDKAVQDYLADYKQYTANYQPVEAERTSVAQEVRFLAGVKRVEEASLDRVGRSGVFAGLKPDDLYQAGVDAARTGRVVLRDGFKEIVELAGQRGWQTDVVSVNWSSAFIRGVLHPHRIPITANDTSPDGHILGPECLHSRLTSSPDKLQALSHVAAGAQDRVLYFGDSTTDMKCLLDRDGVVVAADEESPLLRTLRRAGVEVPHVGRRQRGRANICWARNFREVLASEMLEE
;
A
#
# COMPACT_ATOMS: atom_id res chain seq x y z
N MET A 1 -13.74 -17.02 -3.44
CA MET A 1 -12.38 -16.39 -3.55
C MET A 1 -12.43 -15.06 -2.83
N HIS A 2 -11.29 -14.63 -2.30
CA HIS A 2 -11.12 -13.33 -1.65
C HIS A 2 -9.96 -12.58 -2.33
N LEU A 3 -10.24 -11.42 -2.93
CA LEU A 3 -9.24 -10.55 -3.55
C LEU A 3 -8.82 -9.45 -2.57
N VAL A 4 -7.56 -9.44 -2.16
CA VAL A 4 -7.03 -8.42 -1.24
C VAL A 4 -6.03 -7.56 -1.98
N PHE A 5 -6.20 -6.24 -1.91
CA PHE A 5 -5.38 -5.30 -2.65
C PHE A 5 -4.61 -4.38 -1.71
N ASP A 6 -3.34 -4.13 -2.02
CA ASP A 6 -2.73 -2.87 -1.63
C ASP A 6 -3.35 -1.70 -2.41
N PHE A 7 -3.18 -0.48 -1.92
CA PHE A 7 -3.75 0.72 -2.52
C PHE A 7 -2.75 1.50 -3.37
N ASP A 8 -1.78 2.15 -2.73
CA ASP A 8 -0.80 3.02 -3.38
C ASP A 8 0.10 2.22 -4.32
N GLY A 9 0.24 2.63 -5.58
CA GLY A 9 1.07 1.91 -6.58
C GLY A 9 0.44 0.63 -7.13
N THR A 10 -0.49 0.01 -6.40
CA THR A 10 -1.25 -1.19 -6.81
C THR A 10 -2.60 -0.83 -7.45
N ILE A 11 -3.56 -0.35 -6.65
CA ILE A 11 -4.86 0.14 -7.15
C ILE A 11 -4.68 1.48 -7.86
N THR A 12 -3.94 2.40 -7.26
CA THR A 12 -3.60 3.67 -7.88
C THR A 12 -2.35 3.51 -8.75
N GLN A 13 -2.18 4.36 -9.75
CA GLN A 13 -0.99 4.32 -10.60
C GLN A 13 0.28 4.78 -9.86
N GLN A 14 0.12 5.59 -8.81
CA GLN A 14 1.19 6.24 -8.07
C GLN A 14 0.83 6.34 -6.59
N ASP A 15 1.83 6.59 -5.76
CA ASP A 15 1.66 6.93 -4.33
C ASP A 15 0.76 8.17 -4.15
N THR A 16 -0.11 8.13 -3.15
CA THR A 16 -1.09 9.20 -2.87
C THR A 16 -0.82 9.98 -1.59
N ILE A 17 0.26 9.71 -0.85
CA ILE A 17 0.55 10.37 0.42
C ILE A 17 0.72 11.88 0.25
N SER A 18 1.45 12.29 -0.80
CA SER A 18 1.65 13.72 -1.07
C SER A 18 0.34 14.43 -1.42
N GLU A 19 -0.56 13.76 -2.15
CA GLU A 19 -1.89 14.29 -2.50
C GLU A 19 -2.81 14.35 -1.26
N LEU A 20 -2.78 13.32 -0.41
CA LEU A 20 -3.50 13.32 0.87
C LEU A 20 -3.06 14.51 1.74
N VAL A 21 -1.75 14.74 1.85
CA VAL A 21 -1.21 15.87 2.60
C VAL A 21 -1.58 17.22 1.96
N ALA A 22 -1.44 17.35 0.64
CA ALA A 22 -1.82 18.57 -0.07
C ALA A 22 -3.31 18.90 0.14
N SER A 23 -4.17 17.89 -0.02
CA SER A 23 -5.61 18.02 0.23
C SER A 23 -5.92 18.40 1.68
N ALA A 24 -5.17 17.86 2.65
CA ALA A 24 -5.32 18.23 4.06
C ALA A 24 -4.93 19.70 4.31
N ILE A 25 -3.84 20.17 3.71
CA ILE A 25 -3.39 21.57 3.79
C ILE A 25 -4.43 22.51 3.18
N ASP A 26 -5.02 22.15 2.04
CA ASP A 26 -6.03 22.96 1.34
C ASP A 26 -7.30 23.17 2.18
N LYS A 27 -7.61 22.27 3.12
CA LYS A 27 -8.73 22.43 4.07
C LYS A 27 -8.44 23.43 5.20
N LEU A 28 -7.17 23.80 5.41
CA LEU A 28 -6.77 24.75 6.44
C LEU A 28 -6.97 26.20 5.96
N PRO A 29 -7.08 27.18 6.87
CA PRO A 29 -7.07 28.60 6.49
C PRO A 29 -5.80 28.96 5.70
N PRO A 30 -5.89 29.79 4.64
CA PRO A 30 -4.74 30.15 3.80
C PRO A 30 -3.54 30.70 4.58
N SER A 31 -3.79 31.39 5.69
CA SER A 31 -2.73 31.92 6.57
C SER A 31 -1.84 30.83 7.21
N ARG A 32 -2.28 29.58 7.22
CA ARG A 32 -1.54 28.43 7.77
C ARG A 32 -0.87 27.57 6.70
N HIS A 33 -1.20 27.76 5.42
CA HIS A 33 -0.72 26.92 4.31
C HIS A 33 0.80 26.87 4.25
N HIS A 34 1.46 28.03 4.17
CA HIS A 34 2.92 28.11 4.07
C HIS A 34 3.63 27.42 5.25
N GLY A 35 3.16 27.64 6.48
CA GLY A 35 3.75 27.02 7.66
C GLY A 35 3.57 25.50 7.70
N ARG A 36 2.44 24.99 7.21
CA ARG A 36 2.15 23.55 7.15
C ARG A 36 2.90 22.87 6.02
N GLN A 37 2.97 23.49 4.85
CA GLN A 37 3.78 23.01 3.74
C GLN A 37 5.26 22.90 4.14
N ALA A 38 5.82 23.94 4.76
CA ALA A 38 7.21 23.92 5.22
C ALA A 38 7.48 22.81 6.27
N ALA A 39 6.52 22.57 7.18
CA ALA A 39 6.63 21.49 8.16
C ALA A 39 6.58 20.11 7.50
N TRP A 40 5.71 19.92 6.50
CA TRP A 40 5.64 18.71 5.70
C TRP A 40 6.93 18.49 4.91
N ASP A 41 7.42 19.49 4.17
CA ASP A 41 8.66 19.40 3.40
C ASP A 41 9.82 19.00 4.31
N LYS A 42 9.90 19.58 5.52
CA LYS A 42 10.89 19.20 6.51
C LYS A 42 10.72 17.73 6.96
N ALA A 43 9.51 17.26 7.22
CA ALA A 43 9.27 15.88 7.63
C ALA A 43 9.72 14.89 6.54
N VAL A 44 9.50 15.20 5.26
CA VAL A 44 9.98 14.44 4.11
C VAL A 44 11.51 14.41 4.08
N GLN A 45 12.17 15.56 4.22
CA GLN A 45 13.64 15.62 4.22
C GLN A 45 14.25 14.83 5.37
N ASP A 46 13.68 14.93 6.58
CA ASP A 46 14.15 14.19 7.74
C ASP A 46 13.96 12.67 7.55
N TYR A 47 12.84 12.23 6.96
CA TYR A 47 12.64 10.83 6.58
C TYR A 47 13.67 10.32 5.57
N LEU A 48 13.91 11.08 4.49
CA LEU A 48 14.91 10.71 3.47
C LEU A 48 16.32 10.60 4.07
N ALA A 49 16.66 11.50 5.00
CA ALA A 49 17.93 11.45 5.73
C ALA A 49 18.04 10.19 6.60
N ASP A 50 17.00 9.90 7.40
CA ASP A 50 16.95 8.72 8.27
C ASP A 50 17.03 7.42 7.44
N TYR A 51 16.28 7.33 6.35
CA TYR A 51 16.27 6.16 5.47
C TYR A 51 17.62 5.94 4.79
N LYS A 52 18.25 7.02 4.30
CA LYS A 52 19.59 6.97 3.72
C LYS A 52 20.63 6.54 4.76
N GLN A 53 20.56 7.09 5.97
CA GLN A 53 21.46 6.71 7.07
C GLN A 53 21.28 5.24 7.45
N TYR A 54 20.03 4.76 7.57
CA TYR A 54 19.74 3.37 7.86
C TYR A 54 20.33 2.44 6.79
N THR A 55 20.05 2.74 5.51
CA THR A 55 20.50 1.93 4.39
C THR A 55 22.03 1.90 4.26
N ALA A 56 22.71 3.04 4.46
CA ALA A 56 24.17 3.12 4.35
C ALA A 56 24.91 2.35 5.46
N ASN A 57 24.28 2.19 6.64
CA ASN A 57 24.90 1.53 7.79
C ASN A 57 24.44 0.07 7.97
N TYR A 58 23.43 -0.38 7.23
CA TYR A 58 22.93 -1.74 7.37
C TYR A 58 23.89 -2.76 6.75
N GLN A 59 24.12 -3.86 7.46
CA GLN A 59 24.85 -5.02 6.97
C GLN A 59 23.98 -6.28 7.10
N PRO A 60 23.97 -7.17 6.09
CA PRO A 60 24.70 -7.07 4.82
C PRO A 60 24.13 -6.00 3.87
N VAL A 61 24.98 -5.46 2.99
CA VAL A 61 24.57 -4.47 1.97
C VAL A 61 23.55 -5.06 0.99
N GLU A 62 22.88 -4.21 0.21
CA GLU A 62 21.79 -4.65 -0.68
C GLU A 62 22.17 -5.80 -1.61
N ALA A 63 23.32 -5.68 -2.29
CA ALA A 63 23.78 -6.73 -3.22
C ALA A 63 24.03 -8.09 -2.55
N GLU A 64 24.24 -8.12 -1.23
CA GLU A 64 24.54 -9.32 -0.44
C GLU A 64 23.31 -9.92 0.25
N ARG A 65 22.16 -9.22 0.22
CA ARG A 65 20.88 -9.74 0.72
C ARG A 65 20.26 -10.69 -0.30
N THR A 66 20.83 -11.87 -0.48
CA THR A 66 20.43 -12.82 -1.54
C THR A 66 19.33 -13.80 -1.15
N SER A 67 18.68 -13.59 0.00
CA SER A 67 17.57 -14.41 0.47
C SER A 67 16.42 -13.58 1.02
N VAL A 68 15.20 -14.11 0.92
CA VAL A 68 13.99 -13.51 1.50
C VAL A 68 14.18 -13.20 2.99
N ALA A 69 14.80 -14.11 3.75
CA ALA A 69 15.04 -13.92 5.18
C ALA A 69 15.97 -12.73 5.48
N GLN A 70 16.99 -12.49 4.65
CA GLN A 70 17.85 -11.31 4.79
C GLN A 70 17.09 -10.02 4.45
N GLU A 71 16.31 -10.01 3.38
CA GLU A 71 15.54 -8.82 3.01
C GLU A 71 14.47 -8.48 4.06
N VAL A 72 13.75 -9.49 4.58
CA VAL A 72 12.78 -9.28 5.68
C VAL A 72 13.45 -8.68 6.92
N ARG A 73 14.68 -9.10 7.26
CA ARG A 73 15.42 -8.52 8.40
C ARG A 73 15.82 -7.07 8.17
N PHE A 74 16.15 -6.69 6.93
CA PHE A 74 16.39 -5.30 6.56
C PHE A 74 15.10 -4.48 6.71
N LEU A 75 14.01 -4.92 6.08
CA LEU A 75 12.72 -4.22 6.14
C LEU A 75 12.17 -4.09 7.57
N ALA A 76 12.42 -5.09 8.44
CA ALA A 76 12.03 -5.01 9.84
C ALA A 76 12.74 -3.88 10.60
N GLY A 77 13.98 -3.53 10.23
CA GLY A 77 14.68 -2.40 10.83
C GLY A 77 14.26 -1.04 10.24
N VAL A 78 13.81 -1.00 8.98
CA VAL A 78 13.21 0.19 8.35
C VAL A 78 11.99 0.67 9.13
N LYS A 79 11.23 -0.24 9.78
CA LYS A 79 10.06 0.12 10.60
C LYS A 79 10.36 1.27 11.58
N ARG A 80 11.53 1.31 12.22
CA ARG A 80 11.87 2.42 13.14
C ARG A 80 11.94 3.79 12.45
N VAL A 81 12.41 3.81 11.20
CA VAL A 81 12.46 5.00 10.36
C VAL A 81 11.04 5.45 10.00
N GLU A 82 10.16 4.50 9.63
CA GLU A 82 8.75 4.78 9.34
C GLU A 82 8.02 5.36 10.56
N GLU A 83 8.17 4.73 11.73
CA GLU A 83 7.54 5.20 12.97
C GLU A 83 7.99 6.62 13.35
N ALA A 84 9.29 6.92 13.21
CA ALA A 84 9.80 8.27 13.45
C ALA A 84 9.26 9.29 12.44
N SER A 85 9.06 8.88 11.18
CA SER A 85 8.44 9.70 10.14
C SER A 85 6.99 10.06 10.50
N LEU A 86 6.19 9.06 10.89
CA LEU A 86 4.79 9.27 11.27
C LEU A 86 4.66 10.13 12.54
N ASP A 87 5.58 10.00 13.49
CA ASP A 87 5.62 10.89 14.66
C ASP A 87 5.89 12.35 14.27
N ARG A 88 6.76 12.61 13.27
CA ARG A 88 6.98 13.95 12.71
C ARG A 88 5.75 14.48 11.99
N VAL A 89 5.07 13.64 11.21
CA VAL A 89 3.81 13.99 10.54
C VAL A 89 2.76 14.41 11.57
N GLY A 90 2.60 13.64 12.66
CA GLY A 90 1.70 14.01 13.76
C GLY A 90 2.05 15.37 14.37
N ARG A 91 3.34 15.58 14.70
CA ARG A 91 3.83 16.85 15.28
C ARG A 91 3.71 18.05 14.33
N SER A 92 3.68 17.82 13.02
CA SER A 92 3.47 18.90 12.03
C SER A 92 2.08 19.52 12.14
N GLY A 93 1.11 18.76 12.68
CA GLY A 93 -0.29 19.17 12.78
C GLY A 93 -0.96 19.37 11.42
N VAL A 94 -0.49 18.67 10.38
CA VAL A 94 -1.05 18.75 9.03
C VAL A 94 -2.46 18.17 8.94
N PHE A 95 -2.75 17.14 9.74
CA PHE A 95 -4.07 16.53 9.84
C PHE A 95 -4.88 17.01 11.07
N ALA A 96 -4.32 17.89 11.90
CA ALA A 96 -4.94 18.29 13.16
C ALA A 96 -6.27 19.01 12.93
N GLY A 97 -7.34 18.49 13.53
CA GLY A 97 -8.69 19.03 13.44
C GLY A 97 -9.47 18.63 12.18
N LEU A 98 -8.89 17.83 11.27
CA LEU A 98 -9.63 17.26 10.14
C LEU A 98 -10.51 16.11 10.61
N LYS A 99 -11.72 16.04 10.04
CA LYS A 99 -12.65 14.93 10.28
C LYS A 99 -12.48 13.85 9.22
N PRO A 100 -12.88 12.60 9.50
CA PRO A 100 -12.92 11.55 8.48
C PRO A 100 -13.67 11.96 7.20
N ASP A 101 -14.77 12.70 7.32
CA ASP A 101 -15.53 13.21 6.17
C ASP A 101 -14.74 14.20 5.30
N ASP A 102 -13.85 15.00 5.90
CA ASP A 102 -13.00 15.94 5.15
C ASP A 102 -12.00 15.17 4.28
N LEU A 103 -11.41 14.12 4.84
CA LEU A 103 -10.45 13.24 4.14
C LEU A 103 -11.14 12.36 3.11
N TYR A 104 -12.34 11.86 3.40
CA TYR A 104 -13.17 11.18 2.42
C TYR A 104 -13.46 12.08 1.21
N GLN A 105 -13.93 13.31 1.45
CA GLN A 105 -14.22 14.23 0.36
C GLN A 105 -12.96 14.62 -0.43
N ALA A 106 -11.82 14.74 0.24
CA ALA A 106 -10.52 14.92 -0.44
C ALA A 106 -10.21 13.76 -1.41
N GLY A 107 -10.43 12.51 -1.00
CA GLY A 107 -10.25 11.35 -1.87
C GLY A 107 -11.18 11.36 -3.08
N VAL A 108 -12.47 11.70 -2.88
CA VAL A 108 -13.45 11.84 -3.96
C VAL A 108 -13.01 12.91 -4.96
N ASP A 109 -12.60 14.07 -4.46
CA ASP A 109 -12.17 15.19 -5.29
C ASP A 109 -10.88 14.87 -6.07
N ALA A 110 -9.91 14.23 -5.42
CA ALA A 110 -8.65 13.83 -6.04
C ALA A 110 -8.86 12.83 -7.19
N ALA A 111 -9.73 11.83 -6.99
CA ALA A 111 -10.11 10.88 -8.05
C ALA A 111 -10.90 11.57 -9.18
N ARG A 112 -11.90 12.39 -8.86
CA ARG A 112 -12.75 13.07 -9.85
C ARG A 112 -11.95 14.01 -10.76
N THR A 113 -10.95 14.69 -10.20
CA THR A 113 -10.10 15.65 -10.92
C THR A 113 -8.89 14.99 -11.59
N GLY A 114 -8.71 13.68 -11.44
CA GLY A 114 -7.59 12.93 -12.04
C GLY A 114 -6.24 13.15 -11.36
N ARG A 115 -6.19 13.75 -10.16
CA ARG A 115 -4.95 13.81 -9.35
C ARG A 115 -4.59 12.45 -8.77
N VAL A 116 -5.59 11.62 -8.48
CA VAL A 116 -5.43 10.19 -8.22
C VAL A 116 -6.07 9.41 -9.34
N VAL A 117 -5.27 8.58 -10.02
CA VAL A 117 -5.73 7.78 -11.16
C VAL A 117 -5.70 6.31 -10.77
N LEU A 118 -6.86 5.64 -10.91
CA LEU A 118 -6.96 4.20 -10.74
C LEU A 118 -6.27 3.48 -11.90
N ARG A 119 -5.60 2.37 -11.58
CA ARG A 119 -4.92 1.53 -12.55
C ARG A 119 -5.93 0.82 -13.44
N ASP A 120 -5.58 0.68 -14.72
CA ASP A 120 -6.47 0.09 -15.72
C ASP A 120 -6.87 -1.35 -15.35
N GLY A 121 -8.15 -1.66 -15.57
CA GLY A 121 -8.79 -2.93 -15.22
C GLY A 121 -9.24 -3.06 -13.76
N PHE A 122 -8.90 -2.12 -12.86
CA PHE A 122 -9.26 -2.25 -11.45
C PHE A 122 -10.78 -2.24 -11.22
N LYS A 123 -11.52 -1.38 -11.93
CA LYS A 123 -12.98 -1.31 -11.80
C LYS A 123 -13.62 -2.62 -12.25
N GLU A 124 -13.14 -3.15 -13.38
CA GLU A 124 -13.65 -4.38 -13.97
C GLU A 124 -13.39 -5.62 -13.09
N ILE A 125 -12.23 -5.70 -12.43
CA ILE A 125 -11.97 -6.83 -11.52
C ILE A 125 -12.85 -6.77 -10.26
N VAL A 126 -13.15 -5.58 -9.74
CA VAL A 126 -14.08 -5.40 -8.61
C VAL A 126 -15.52 -5.73 -9.02
N GLU A 127 -15.95 -5.31 -10.21
CA GLU A 127 -17.27 -5.64 -10.76
C GLU A 127 -17.42 -7.16 -10.97
N LEU A 128 -16.40 -7.81 -11.53
CA LEU A 128 -16.35 -9.25 -11.70
C LEU A 128 -16.43 -9.98 -10.35
N ALA A 129 -15.70 -9.50 -9.34
CA ALA A 129 -15.75 -10.05 -7.99
C ALA A 129 -17.18 -9.99 -7.43
N GLY A 130 -17.86 -8.85 -7.57
CA GLY A 130 -19.26 -8.69 -7.17
C GLY A 130 -20.21 -9.65 -7.90
N GLN A 131 -20.04 -9.81 -9.22
CA GLN A 131 -20.85 -10.74 -10.03
C GLN A 131 -20.65 -12.20 -9.62
N ARG A 132 -19.44 -12.57 -9.20
CA ARG A 132 -19.10 -13.94 -8.77
C ARG A 132 -19.27 -14.18 -7.27
N GLY A 133 -19.74 -13.18 -6.51
CA GLY A 133 -19.88 -13.27 -5.06
C GLY A 133 -18.54 -13.41 -4.33
N TRP A 134 -17.45 -12.95 -4.92
CA TRP A 134 -16.13 -12.92 -4.30
C TRP A 134 -16.00 -11.75 -3.33
N GLN A 135 -15.22 -11.96 -2.28
CA GLN A 135 -14.89 -10.90 -1.32
C GLN A 135 -13.78 -10.02 -1.89
N THR A 136 -13.83 -8.73 -1.56
CA THR A 136 -12.79 -7.77 -1.90
C THR A 136 -12.44 -6.95 -0.66
N ASP A 137 -11.16 -6.75 -0.41
CA ASP A 137 -10.67 -5.97 0.72
C ASP A 137 -9.42 -5.18 0.33
N VAL A 138 -9.16 -4.06 1.02
CA VAL A 138 -7.93 -3.28 0.88
C VAL A 138 -7.12 -3.35 2.17
N VAL A 139 -5.81 -3.60 2.06
CA VAL A 139 -4.85 -3.52 3.16
C VAL A 139 -3.73 -2.55 2.75
N SER A 140 -3.64 -1.39 3.40
CA SER A 140 -2.74 -0.32 2.93
C SER A 140 -2.04 0.44 4.05
N VAL A 141 -0.75 0.73 3.86
CA VAL A 141 0.08 1.57 4.75
C VAL A 141 -0.27 3.05 4.68
N ASN A 142 -1.21 3.44 3.81
CA ASN A 142 -1.72 4.80 3.73
C ASN A 142 -2.22 5.31 5.10
N TRP A 143 -2.23 6.63 5.27
CA TRP A 143 -2.48 7.28 6.55
C TRP A 143 -3.95 7.61 6.81
N SER A 144 -4.84 7.33 5.84
CA SER A 144 -6.27 7.55 6.01
C SER A 144 -7.12 6.52 5.28
N SER A 145 -7.83 5.68 6.03
CA SER A 145 -8.83 4.78 5.47
C SER A 145 -10.02 5.55 4.87
N ALA A 146 -10.34 6.73 5.42
CA ALA A 146 -11.37 7.61 4.88
C ALA A 146 -11.00 8.17 3.49
N PHE A 147 -9.75 8.59 3.29
CA PHE A 147 -9.27 9.05 1.99
C PHE A 147 -9.34 7.95 0.93
N ILE A 148 -8.89 6.73 1.26
CA ILE A 148 -9.02 5.56 0.36
C ILE A 148 -10.49 5.33 0.01
N ARG A 149 -11.40 5.33 0.99
CA ARG A 149 -12.86 5.21 0.75
C ARG A 149 -13.36 6.27 -0.24
N GLY A 150 -12.85 7.49 -0.14
CA GLY A 150 -13.17 8.58 -1.05
C GLY A 150 -12.70 8.32 -2.48
N VAL A 151 -11.43 7.90 -2.63
CA VAL A 151 -10.85 7.59 -3.96
C VAL A 151 -11.60 6.45 -4.65
N LEU A 152 -12.03 5.44 -3.90
CA LEU A 152 -12.71 4.26 -4.43
C LEU A 152 -14.22 4.44 -4.63
N HIS A 153 -14.79 5.60 -4.25
CA HIS A 153 -16.21 5.88 -4.42
C HIS A 153 -16.65 5.73 -5.90
N PRO A 154 -17.78 5.05 -6.20
CA PRO A 154 -18.81 4.54 -5.29
C PRO A 154 -18.62 3.08 -4.82
N HIS A 155 -17.50 2.43 -5.14
CA HIS A 155 -17.26 1.05 -4.74
C HIS A 155 -17.09 0.95 -3.22
N ARG A 156 -17.87 0.07 -2.58
CA ARG A 156 -17.85 -0.14 -1.13
C ARG A 156 -16.97 -1.34 -0.80
N ILE A 157 -15.66 -1.11 -0.78
CA ILE A 157 -14.67 -2.11 -0.42
C ILE A 157 -14.25 -1.85 1.03
N PRO A 158 -14.29 -2.84 1.94
CA PRO A 158 -13.71 -2.72 3.27
C PRO A 158 -12.21 -2.39 3.20
N ILE A 159 -11.74 -1.53 4.10
CA ILE A 159 -10.38 -1.00 4.10
C ILE A 159 -9.78 -1.14 5.48
N THR A 160 -8.64 -1.81 5.55
CA THR A 160 -7.75 -1.88 6.71
C THR A 160 -6.51 -1.03 6.41
N ALA A 161 -6.44 0.15 6.99
CA ALA A 161 -5.31 1.08 6.83
C ALA A 161 -5.07 1.85 8.13
N ASN A 162 -4.03 2.68 8.16
CA ASN A 162 -3.91 3.64 9.25
C ASN A 162 -4.99 4.73 9.13
N ASP A 163 -5.21 5.44 10.23
CA ASP A 163 -6.10 6.60 10.28
C ASP A 163 -5.49 7.77 11.06
N THR A 164 -6.09 8.93 10.90
CA THR A 164 -5.71 10.14 11.62
C THR A 164 -6.53 10.29 12.89
N SER A 165 -5.87 10.64 13.99
CA SER A 165 -6.52 11.05 15.23
C SER A 165 -6.98 12.52 15.15
N PRO A 166 -7.87 12.97 16.07
CA PRO A 166 -8.32 14.36 16.09
C PRO A 166 -7.19 15.41 16.25
N ASP A 167 -6.11 15.05 16.94
CA ASP A 167 -4.90 15.86 17.11
C ASP A 167 -3.90 15.71 15.93
N GLY A 168 -4.23 14.91 14.92
CA GLY A 168 -3.50 14.79 13.66
C GLY A 168 -2.38 13.74 13.66
N HIS A 169 -2.29 12.90 14.69
CA HIS A 169 -1.37 11.78 14.73
C HIS A 169 -1.88 10.60 13.90
N ILE A 170 -0.96 9.82 13.35
CA ILE A 170 -1.32 8.58 12.64
C ILE A 170 -1.48 7.45 13.65
N LEU A 171 -2.57 6.71 13.54
CA LEU A 171 -2.95 5.56 14.37
C LEU A 171 -3.04 4.32 13.50
N GLY A 172 -2.68 3.16 14.07
CA GLY A 172 -2.87 1.88 13.40
C GLY A 172 -4.34 1.45 13.37
N PRO A 173 -4.72 0.52 12.48
CA PRO A 173 -6.06 -0.06 12.46
C PRO A 173 -6.35 -0.86 13.74
N GLU A 174 -7.61 -0.98 14.12
CA GLU A 174 -8.05 -1.67 15.35
C GLU A 174 -7.59 -3.13 15.45
N CYS A 175 -7.43 -3.81 14.30
CA CYS A 175 -6.97 -5.19 14.25
C CYS A 175 -5.47 -5.34 14.59
N LEU A 176 -4.75 -4.23 14.74
CA LEU A 176 -3.33 -4.18 15.08
C LEU A 176 -3.09 -3.41 16.37
N HIS A 177 -2.04 -3.81 17.10
CA HIS A 177 -1.54 -3.09 18.27
C HIS A 177 -0.45 -2.06 17.93
N SER A 178 -0.23 -1.79 16.64
CA SER A 178 0.75 -0.83 16.14
C SER A 178 0.26 -0.19 14.83
N ARG A 179 0.93 0.88 14.40
CA ARG A 179 0.76 1.41 13.04
C ARG A 179 1.12 0.36 12.01
N LEU A 180 0.38 0.37 10.90
CA LEU A 180 0.61 -0.47 9.73
C LEU A 180 1.63 0.23 8.83
N THR A 181 2.92 -0.10 9.00
CA THR A 181 4.03 0.59 8.30
C THR A 181 4.95 -0.37 7.58
N SER A 182 4.84 -1.67 7.85
CA SER A 182 5.81 -2.65 7.38
C SER A 182 5.14 -3.91 6.82
N SER A 183 5.95 -4.72 6.12
CA SER A 183 5.47 -5.97 5.55
C SER A 183 4.96 -6.99 6.58
N PRO A 184 5.58 -7.14 7.76
CA PRO A 184 4.98 -7.91 8.84
C PRO A 184 3.61 -7.41 9.28
N ASP A 185 3.41 -6.08 9.33
CA ASP A 185 2.12 -5.50 9.74
C ASP A 185 1.04 -5.78 8.69
N LYS A 186 1.35 -5.62 7.39
CA LYS A 186 0.44 -5.99 6.30
C LYS A 186 0.06 -7.47 6.35
N LEU A 187 1.00 -8.38 6.64
CA LEU A 187 0.68 -9.81 6.78
C LEU A 187 -0.24 -10.08 7.97
N GLN A 188 -0.06 -9.38 9.09
CA GLN A 188 -0.93 -9.51 10.26
C GLN A 188 -2.34 -8.98 9.95
N ALA A 189 -2.44 -7.82 9.30
CA ALA A 189 -3.72 -7.27 8.83
C ALA A 189 -4.41 -8.18 7.82
N LEU A 190 -3.67 -8.71 6.83
CA LEU A 190 -4.18 -9.70 5.88
C LEU A 190 -4.71 -10.95 6.58
N SER A 191 -4.00 -11.45 7.59
CA SER A 191 -4.45 -12.62 8.35
C SER A 191 -5.76 -12.37 9.10
N HIS A 192 -5.98 -11.14 9.57
CA HIS A 192 -7.24 -10.74 10.21
C HIS A 192 -8.37 -10.60 9.18
N VAL A 193 -8.12 -9.93 8.05
CA VAL A 193 -9.09 -9.72 6.97
C VAL A 193 -9.50 -11.04 6.31
N ALA A 194 -8.55 -11.95 6.10
CA ALA A 194 -8.79 -13.28 5.57
C ALA A 194 -9.24 -14.28 6.63
N ALA A 195 -9.46 -13.86 7.89
CA ALA A 195 -9.88 -14.77 8.95
C ALA A 195 -11.26 -15.37 8.61
N GLY A 196 -11.34 -16.70 8.59
CA GLY A 196 -12.58 -17.40 8.23
C GLY A 196 -12.83 -17.49 6.73
N ALA A 197 -11.94 -16.97 5.87
CA ALA A 197 -11.96 -17.29 4.45
C ALA A 197 -11.73 -18.80 4.28
N GLN A 198 -12.78 -19.54 3.92
CA GLN A 198 -12.66 -20.94 3.50
C GLN A 198 -12.16 -21.07 2.05
N ASP A 199 -12.14 -19.94 1.34
CA ASP A 199 -11.76 -19.85 -0.06
C ASP A 199 -10.32 -19.35 -0.24
N ARG A 200 -9.77 -19.62 -1.44
CA ARG A 200 -8.53 -19.06 -1.96
C ARG A 200 -8.45 -17.53 -1.79
N VAL A 201 -7.31 -17.04 -1.29
CA VAL A 201 -7.00 -15.62 -1.10
C VAL A 201 -5.93 -15.21 -2.11
N LEU A 202 -6.24 -14.19 -2.93
CA LEU A 202 -5.35 -13.62 -3.92
C LEU A 202 -4.96 -12.21 -3.50
N TYR A 203 -3.66 -11.98 -3.26
CA TYR A 203 -3.13 -10.71 -2.80
C TYR A 203 -2.44 -9.94 -3.93
N PHE A 204 -2.74 -8.65 -4.07
CA PHE A 204 -2.13 -7.75 -5.05
C PHE A 204 -1.30 -6.69 -4.35
N GLY A 205 -0.06 -6.47 -4.81
CA GLY A 205 0.85 -5.48 -4.23
C GLY A 205 1.97 -5.10 -5.20
N ASP A 206 2.63 -3.97 -4.99
CA ASP A 206 3.70 -3.48 -5.89
C ASP A 206 5.02 -3.22 -5.17
N SER A 207 5.03 -3.24 -3.83
CA SER A 207 6.15 -2.77 -3.02
C SER A 207 6.72 -3.82 -2.06
N THR A 208 7.88 -3.52 -1.46
CA THR A 208 8.46 -4.38 -0.42
C THR A 208 7.62 -4.43 0.86
N THR A 209 6.69 -3.49 1.06
CA THR A 209 5.70 -3.60 2.15
C THR A 209 4.73 -4.76 1.91
N ASP A 210 4.52 -5.17 0.67
CA ASP A 210 3.63 -6.29 0.31
C ASP A 210 4.33 -7.64 0.30
N MET A 211 5.66 -7.66 0.39
CA MET A 211 6.48 -8.84 0.13
C MET A 211 6.04 -10.08 0.93
N LYS A 212 5.73 -9.94 2.23
CA LYS A 212 5.29 -11.06 3.05
C LYS A 212 3.88 -11.52 2.69
N CYS A 213 2.96 -10.63 2.32
CA CYS A 213 1.62 -10.99 1.86
C CYS A 213 1.66 -11.76 0.54
N LEU A 214 2.45 -11.25 -0.41
CA LEU A 214 2.64 -11.83 -1.75
C LEU A 214 3.28 -13.22 -1.71
N LEU A 215 4.12 -13.49 -0.71
CA LEU A 215 4.80 -14.78 -0.55
C LEU A 215 4.03 -15.78 0.33
N ASP A 216 3.14 -15.30 1.21
CA ASP A 216 2.31 -16.14 2.08
C ASP A 216 1.08 -16.69 1.36
N ARG A 217 0.54 -15.93 0.40
CA ARG A 217 -0.68 -16.26 -0.36
C ARG A 217 -0.39 -16.41 -1.84
N ASP A 218 -1.44 -16.63 -2.63
CA ASP A 218 -1.33 -16.41 -4.07
C ASP A 218 -1.11 -14.90 -4.29
N GLY A 219 0.05 -14.54 -4.82
CA GLY A 219 0.49 -13.16 -4.96
C GLY A 219 0.53 -12.71 -6.42
N VAL A 220 0.05 -11.50 -6.67
CA VAL A 220 0.20 -10.81 -7.96
C VAL A 220 0.95 -9.50 -7.71
N VAL A 221 2.19 -9.45 -8.19
CA VAL A 221 2.98 -8.23 -8.21
C VAL A 221 2.44 -7.32 -9.32
N VAL A 222 1.96 -6.14 -8.98
CA VAL A 222 1.51 -5.15 -9.95
C VAL A 222 2.66 -4.22 -10.28
N ALA A 223 3.20 -4.27 -11.49
CA ALA A 223 4.41 -3.54 -11.85
C ALA A 223 4.42 -3.16 -13.33
N ALA A 224 4.85 -1.94 -13.68
CA ALA A 224 4.87 -1.50 -15.08
C ALA A 224 5.76 -2.38 -15.98
N ASP A 225 6.86 -2.89 -15.44
CA ASP A 225 7.81 -3.77 -16.11
C ASP A 225 8.59 -4.67 -15.12
N GLU A 226 9.42 -5.55 -15.65
CA GLU A 226 10.27 -6.51 -14.91
C GLU A 226 11.37 -5.85 -14.07
N GLU A 227 11.55 -4.54 -14.20
CA GLU A 227 12.60 -3.75 -13.57
C GLU A 227 12.09 -2.93 -12.38
N SER A 228 10.83 -3.14 -11.97
CA SER A 228 10.29 -2.57 -10.74
C SER A 228 11.13 -2.94 -9.51
N PRO A 229 11.22 -2.06 -8.49
CA PRO A 229 12.01 -2.30 -7.29
C PRO A 229 11.68 -3.62 -6.58
N LEU A 230 10.40 -3.97 -6.48
CA LEU A 230 9.98 -5.22 -5.86
C LEU A 230 10.42 -6.45 -6.67
N LEU A 231 10.26 -6.44 -7.99
CA LEU A 231 10.68 -7.58 -8.83
C LEU A 231 12.20 -7.78 -8.80
N ARG A 232 12.98 -6.70 -8.83
CA ARG A 232 14.43 -6.76 -8.64
C ARG A 232 14.80 -7.34 -7.28
N THR A 233 14.09 -6.93 -6.23
CA THR A 233 14.29 -7.43 -4.86
C THR A 233 13.97 -8.92 -4.76
N LEU A 234 12.82 -9.36 -5.29
CA LEU A 234 12.41 -10.77 -5.30
C LEU A 234 13.40 -11.64 -6.09
N ARG A 235 13.82 -11.18 -7.28
CA ARG A 235 14.84 -11.85 -8.11
C ARG A 235 16.16 -11.99 -7.36
N ARG A 236 16.64 -10.90 -6.74
CA ARG A 236 17.85 -10.90 -5.91
C ARG A 236 17.74 -11.87 -4.73
N ALA A 237 16.56 -11.96 -4.14
CA ALA A 237 16.26 -12.87 -3.03
C ALA A 237 16.02 -14.34 -3.44
N GLY A 238 16.17 -14.66 -4.73
CA GLY A 238 16.00 -16.01 -5.28
C GLY A 238 14.56 -16.44 -5.54
N VAL A 239 13.62 -15.49 -5.60
CA VAL A 239 12.20 -15.77 -5.90
C VAL A 239 11.95 -15.56 -7.40
N GLU A 240 11.49 -16.62 -8.06
CA GLU A 240 11.01 -16.53 -9.44
C GLU A 240 9.59 -15.97 -9.48
N VAL A 241 9.41 -14.88 -10.20
CA VAL A 241 8.11 -14.21 -10.38
C VAL A 241 7.84 -14.14 -11.88
N PRO A 242 7.22 -15.17 -12.49
CA PRO A 242 6.91 -15.15 -13.91
C PRO A 242 5.82 -14.13 -14.20
N HIS A 243 5.82 -13.58 -15.42
CA HIS A 243 4.70 -12.77 -15.92
C HIS A 243 3.42 -13.62 -15.93
N VAL A 244 2.26 -13.02 -15.61
CA VAL A 244 0.98 -13.72 -15.48
C VAL A 244 0.62 -14.52 -16.74
N GLY A 245 0.89 -13.98 -17.93
CA GLY A 245 0.66 -14.68 -19.20
C GLY A 245 1.63 -15.84 -19.50
N ARG A 246 2.66 -16.06 -18.68
CA ARG A 246 3.61 -17.19 -18.79
C ARG A 246 3.54 -18.13 -17.57
N ARG A 247 2.66 -17.84 -16.62
CA ARG A 247 2.52 -18.63 -15.40
C ARG A 247 2.01 -20.03 -15.75
N GLN A 248 2.66 -21.05 -15.18
CA GLN A 248 2.20 -22.43 -15.27
C GLN A 248 1.43 -22.79 -14.00
N ARG A 249 0.23 -23.36 -14.15
CA ARG A 249 -0.61 -23.80 -13.03
C ARG A 249 0.18 -24.70 -12.08
N GLY A 250 0.09 -24.44 -10.77
CA GLY A 250 0.69 -25.26 -9.71
C GLY A 250 2.20 -25.15 -9.51
N ARG A 251 2.92 -24.24 -10.21
CA ARG A 251 4.38 -24.08 -10.07
C ARG A 251 4.84 -22.87 -9.27
N ALA A 252 4.12 -21.76 -9.33
CA ALA A 252 4.45 -20.54 -8.59
C ALA A 252 3.20 -19.94 -7.96
N ASN A 253 3.24 -19.75 -6.65
CA ASN A 253 2.20 -19.03 -5.90
C ASN A 253 2.29 -17.52 -6.13
N ILE A 254 3.30 -17.03 -6.86
CA ILE A 254 3.46 -15.61 -7.16
C ILE A 254 3.69 -15.40 -8.66
N CYS A 255 3.13 -14.33 -9.20
CA CYS A 255 3.39 -13.86 -10.56
C CYS A 255 3.37 -12.33 -10.60
N TRP A 256 3.64 -11.74 -11.75
CA TRP A 256 3.49 -10.29 -11.94
C TRP A 256 2.66 -9.94 -13.17
N ALA A 257 2.01 -8.79 -13.11
CA ALA A 257 1.19 -8.23 -14.18
C ALA A 257 1.38 -6.71 -14.24
N ARG A 258 1.23 -6.13 -15.43
CA ARG A 258 1.33 -4.68 -15.64
C ARG A 258 0.18 -3.89 -15.02
N ASN A 259 -1.00 -4.50 -15.08
CA ASN A 259 -2.25 -3.95 -14.60
C ASN A 259 -3.29 -5.07 -14.46
N PHE A 260 -4.49 -4.70 -14.03
CA PHE A 260 -5.56 -5.65 -13.80
C PHE A 260 -6.17 -6.21 -15.10
N ARG A 261 -5.98 -5.56 -16.26
CA ARG A 261 -6.40 -6.12 -17.56
C ARG A 261 -5.68 -7.42 -17.88
N GLU A 262 -4.38 -7.47 -17.63
CA GLU A 262 -3.62 -8.69 -17.86
C GLU A 262 -4.04 -9.82 -16.91
N VAL A 263 -4.39 -9.47 -15.67
CA VAL A 263 -4.95 -10.44 -14.71
C VAL A 263 -6.29 -10.97 -15.22
N LEU A 264 -7.19 -10.08 -15.65
CA LEU A 264 -8.50 -10.43 -16.20
C LEU A 264 -8.41 -11.26 -17.49
N ALA A 265 -7.39 -11.03 -18.31
CA ALA A 265 -7.14 -11.79 -19.53
C ALA A 265 -6.39 -13.13 -19.29
N SER A 266 -5.99 -13.40 -18.05
CA SER A 266 -5.28 -14.61 -17.67
C SER A 266 -6.19 -15.62 -16.96
N GLU A 267 -5.72 -16.85 -16.83
CA GLU A 267 -6.41 -17.89 -16.08
C GLU A 267 -6.28 -17.73 -14.54
N MET A 268 -5.61 -16.68 -14.05
CA MET A 268 -5.32 -16.49 -12.61
C MET A 268 -6.57 -16.55 -11.75
N LEU A 269 -7.69 -16.02 -12.24
CA LEU A 269 -8.95 -15.91 -11.52
C LEU A 269 -9.87 -17.13 -11.69
N GLU A 270 -9.42 -18.16 -12.43
CA GLU A 270 -10.20 -19.37 -12.74
C GLU A 270 -9.71 -20.62 -12.00
N GLU A 271 -8.63 -20.52 -11.23
CA GLU A 271 -8.08 -21.62 -10.42
C GLU A 271 -8.73 -21.72 -9.03
#